data_AF-A0A7H0H5L4-F1
#
_entry.id   AF-A0A7H0H5L4-F1
#
_cell.length_a   1.000
_cell.length_b   1.000
_cell.length_c   1.000
_cell.angle_alpha   90.00
_cell.angle_beta   90.00
_cell.angle_gamma   90.00
#
_symmetry.space_group_name_H-M   'P 1'
#
loop_
_entity.id
_entity.type
_entity.pdbx_description
1 polymer ?
#
loop_
_entity_poly.entity_id
_entity_poly.type
_entity_poly.pdbx_seq_one_letter_code
_entity_poly.pdbx_strand_id
1 'polypeptide(L)'
;MGRVWKAAAVVAALVLGGGCSGRQAGQLEAWVEEQRAHHPSITFEAQYGLVGIIGGLVTVEVGSLTEARSFSDDLAEQWGTNGSGRFSLHVTWPVTGGSTTLRLLSRHAAPDDAWAWADEPLPAGATGRRVGWALGPYSGPGREEWPRLIEYQTTTLATTLAAAPLHDGVYFAAYDIDSRYTGAFPGSQVPGRASALAQLEPHAWMIQGDLVTLLDDADLATLGDIRTDLPWTLRQRSNLIHIGTGTVDTALFRQLTDAGLRVTLLPGRIELHEVPLEQCADVLASFTTALQVGVGCRGTGHHVWMVGELPHVRDSWAALNHNAVRRMPTVRVEPEQITVRMDGVPASDRAEALARLRGLPWPDERVVEVMADEAHVTFTSTRQGTARGDRNPDAAGRAVLAAWDESAS
;
A
#
# COMPACT_ATOMS: atom_id res chain seq x y z
N MET A 1 17.31 21.80 -39.57
CA MET A 1 16.09 21.14 -40.08
C MET A 1 15.93 19.82 -39.33
N GLY A 2 15.33 19.88 -38.13
CA GLY A 2 15.08 18.69 -37.32
C GLY A 2 13.86 17.96 -37.84
N ARG A 3 13.97 16.64 -38.07
CA ARG A 3 12.83 15.78 -38.34
C ARG A 3 11.93 15.84 -37.10
N VAL A 4 10.82 16.57 -37.20
CA VAL A 4 9.71 16.46 -36.25
C VAL A 4 9.20 15.03 -36.40
N TRP A 5 9.47 14.19 -35.41
CA TRP A 5 8.79 12.91 -35.28
C TRP A 5 7.31 13.23 -35.23
N LYS A 6 6.56 12.89 -36.30
CA LYS A 6 5.10 12.83 -36.20
C LYS A 6 4.81 11.69 -35.22
N ALA A 7 4.69 12.01 -33.94
CA ALA A 7 4.13 11.07 -32.99
C ALA A 7 2.67 10.88 -33.42
N ALA A 8 2.34 9.69 -33.92
CA ALA A 8 0.96 9.28 -34.08
C ALA A 8 0.33 9.30 -32.68
N ALA A 9 -0.67 10.15 -32.47
CA ALA A 9 -1.35 10.24 -31.20
C ALA A 9 -2.60 9.36 -31.23
N VAL A 10 -2.73 8.50 -30.24
CA VAL A 10 -3.70 7.39 -30.20
C VAL A 10 -4.83 7.75 -29.24
N VAL A 11 -6.01 8.05 -29.77
CA VAL A 11 -7.23 7.90 -28.96
C VAL A 11 -7.40 6.41 -28.68
N ALA A 12 -7.87 6.04 -27.50
CA ALA A 12 -8.02 4.66 -27.03
C ALA A 12 -9.30 4.62 -26.18
N ALA A 13 -10.45 4.33 -26.78
CA ALA A 13 -11.73 4.30 -26.08
C ALA A 13 -12.24 2.87 -25.86
N LEU A 14 -12.86 2.63 -24.71
CA LEU A 14 -13.60 1.45 -24.25
C LEU A 14 -12.78 0.27 -23.66
N VAL A 15 -12.88 0.13 -22.34
CA VAL A 15 -12.86 -1.17 -21.65
C VAL A 15 -14.19 -1.27 -20.90
N LEU A 16 -15.04 -2.22 -21.30
CA LEU A 16 -16.35 -2.43 -20.65
C LEU A 16 -16.15 -3.26 -19.38
N GLY A 17 -16.04 -2.55 -18.26
CA GLY A 17 -15.94 -3.18 -16.93
C GLY A 17 -17.31 -3.63 -16.44
N GLY A 18 -17.67 -4.88 -16.71
CA GLY A 18 -18.82 -5.57 -16.13
C GLY A 18 -20.01 -5.73 -17.09
N GLY A 19 -20.23 -6.98 -17.54
CA GLY A 19 -21.51 -7.45 -18.06
C GLY A 19 -22.15 -6.65 -19.20
N CYS A 20 -21.40 -6.23 -20.22
CA CYS A 20 -21.97 -5.74 -21.47
C CYS A 20 -22.18 -6.91 -22.44
N SER A 21 -23.42 -7.12 -22.87
CA SER A 21 -23.76 -8.13 -23.88
C SER A 21 -23.08 -7.82 -25.23
N GLY A 22 -22.65 -8.82 -26.00
CA GLY A 22 -21.99 -8.66 -27.31
C GLY A 22 -22.71 -7.75 -28.33
N ARG A 23 -23.99 -7.40 -28.09
CA ARG A 23 -24.74 -6.40 -28.84
C ARG A 23 -24.12 -4.99 -28.79
N GLN A 24 -23.59 -4.55 -27.65
CA GLN A 24 -23.02 -3.20 -27.51
C GLN A 24 -21.67 -3.06 -28.22
N ALA A 25 -20.85 -4.10 -28.17
CA ALA A 25 -19.61 -4.13 -28.94
C ALA A 25 -19.87 -4.11 -30.45
N GLY A 26 -20.87 -4.86 -30.94
CA GLY A 26 -21.26 -4.82 -32.35
C GLY A 26 -21.84 -3.47 -32.80
N GLN A 27 -22.57 -2.77 -31.92
CA GLN A 27 -23.03 -1.40 -32.20
C GLN A 27 -21.85 -0.42 -32.28
N LEU A 28 -20.81 -0.62 -31.46
CA LEU A 28 -19.62 0.21 -31.49
C LEU A 28 -18.77 -0.03 -32.73
N GLU A 29 -18.59 -1.29 -33.12
CA GLU A 29 -17.91 -1.66 -34.37
C GLU A 29 -18.62 -1.04 -35.59
N ALA A 30 -19.96 -1.10 -35.64
CA ALA A 30 -20.76 -0.48 -36.69
C ALA A 30 -20.59 1.06 -36.70
N TRP A 31 -20.65 1.69 -35.53
CA TRP A 31 -20.41 3.14 -35.41
C TRP A 31 -19.00 3.52 -35.87
N VAL A 32 -17.96 2.74 -35.51
CA VAL A 32 -16.59 2.98 -35.97
C VAL A 32 -16.50 2.92 -37.50
N GLU A 33 -17.18 1.97 -38.14
CA GLU A 33 -17.21 1.88 -39.60
C GLU A 33 -17.89 3.11 -40.23
N GLU A 34 -18.99 3.60 -39.66
CA GLU A 34 -19.65 4.84 -40.09
C GLU A 34 -18.72 6.05 -39.97
N GLN A 35 -17.94 6.12 -38.89
CA GLN A 35 -17.02 7.23 -38.64
C GLN A 35 -15.77 7.24 -39.52
N ARG A 36 -15.43 6.14 -40.22
CA ARG A 36 -14.24 6.08 -41.10
C ARG A 36 -14.24 7.12 -42.21
N ALA A 37 -15.43 7.56 -42.65
CA ALA A 37 -15.55 8.63 -43.64
C ALA A 37 -15.06 9.99 -43.11
N HIS A 38 -15.23 10.25 -41.81
CA HIS A 38 -14.85 11.49 -41.14
C HIS A 38 -13.47 11.38 -40.48
N HIS A 39 -13.10 10.17 -40.04
CA HIS A 39 -11.86 9.85 -39.35
C HIS A 39 -11.19 8.63 -40.00
N PRO A 40 -10.44 8.79 -41.11
CA PRO A 40 -9.89 7.65 -41.86
C PRO A 40 -8.96 6.73 -41.05
N SER A 41 -8.37 7.24 -39.97
CA SER A 41 -7.52 6.49 -39.05
C SER A 41 -8.29 5.73 -37.95
N ILE A 42 -9.63 5.82 -37.90
CA ILE A 42 -10.40 5.18 -36.83
C ILE A 42 -10.41 3.65 -36.99
N THR A 43 -10.03 2.95 -35.93
CA THR A 43 -9.99 1.50 -35.83
C THR A 43 -10.72 1.02 -34.58
N PHE A 44 -11.12 -0.25 -34.59
CA PHE A 44 -11.74 -0.93 -33.46
C PHE A 44 -11.08 -2.28 -33.24
N GLU A 45 -10.66 -2.56 -32.01
CA GLU A 45 -10.10 -3.85 -31.59
C GLU A 45 -10.98 -4.47 -30.50
N ALA A 46 -11.71 -5.53 -30.83
CA ALA A 46 -12.57 -6.20 -29.87
C ALA A 46 -11.77 -6.92 -28.77
N GLN A 47 -12.21 -6.81 -27.51
CA GLN A 47 -11.68 -7.58 -26.38
C GLN A 47 -12.57 -8.80 -26.12
N TYR A 48 -11.98 -10.00 -26.15
CA TYR A 48 -12.69 -11.26 -25.97
C TYR A 48 -12.49 -11.82 -24.56
N GLY A 49 -13.58 -12.26 -23.94
CA GLY A 49 -13.60 -13.09 -22.74
C GLY A 49 -14.09 -14.52 -23.04
N LEU A 50 -14.24 -15.33 -21.99
CA LEU A 50 -14.61 -16.75 -22.10
C LEU A 50 -15.95 -17.01 -22.81
N VAL A 51 -16.85 -16.01 -22.89
CA VAL A 51 -18.20 -16.15 -23.47
C VAL A 51 -18.44 -15.13 -24.60
N GLY A 52 -17.37 -14.66 -25.27
CA GLY A 52 -17.46 -13.73 -26.40
C GLY A 52 -16.89 -12.34 -26.10
N ILE A 53 -17.28 -11.34 -26.89
CA ILE A 53 -16.75 -9.98 -26.77
C ILE A 53 -17.23 -9.36 -25.46
N ILE A 54 -16.27 -9.00 -24.59
CA ILE A 54 -16.52 -8.36 -23.29
C ILE A 54 -16.27 -6.86 -23.32
N GLY A 55 -15.67 -6.31 -24.39
CA GLY A 55 -15.29 -4.91 -24.57
C GLY A 55 -14.62 -4.66 -25.92
N GLY A 56 -14.04 -3.50 -26.14
CA GLY A 56 -13.22 -3.27 -27.33
C GLY A 56 -12.65 -1.86 -27.38
N LEU A 57 -11.45 -1.72 -27.94
CA LEU A 57 -10.67 -0.49 -28.00
C LEU A 57 -10.90 0.24 -29.33
N VAL A 58 -11.45 1.45 -29.31
CA VAL A 58 -11.51 2.35 -30.46
C VAL A 58 -10.27 3.20 -30.49
N THR A 59 -9.56 3.22 -31.62
CA THR A 59 -8.40 4.08 -31.81
C THR A 59 -8.59 5.05 -32.95
N VAL A 60 -8.26 6.33 -32.77
CA VAL A 60 -8.21 7.33 -33.87
C VAL A 60 -6.95 8.19 -33.71
N GLU A 61 -6.33 8.57 -34.84
CA GLU A 61 -5.24 9.54 -34.85
C GLU A 61 -5.79 10.97 -34.85
N VAL A 62 -5.31 11.80 -33.91
CA VAL A 62 -5.65 13.23 -33.83
C VAL A 62 -4.38 14.09 -33.82
N GLY A 63 -4.43 15.23 -34.49
CA GLY A 63 -3.30 16.15 -34.64
C GLY A 63 -3.32 17.35 -33.70
N SER A 64 -4.44 17.62 -33.02
CA SER A 64 -4.60 18.81 -32.17
C SER A 64 -5.57 18.58 -31.01
N LEU A 65 -5.51 19.46 -29.99
CA LEU A 65 -6.50 19.53 -28.91
C LEU A 65 -7.92 19.72 -29.44
N THR A 66 -8.10 20.57 -30.46
CA THR A 66 -9.42 20.87 -31.02
C THR A 66 -10.06 19.62 -31.62
N GLU A 67 -9.28 18.83 -32.38
CA GLU A 67 -9.75 17.54 -32.92
C GLU A 67 -10.04 16.53 -31.81
N ALA A 68 -9.19 16.47 -30.79
CA ALA A 68 -9.40 15.62 -29.62
C ALA A 68 -10.70 15.94 -28.86
N ARG A 69 -11.01 17.22 -28.65
CA ARG A 69 -12.26 17.67 -28.02
C ARG A 69 -13.47 17.33 -28.87
N SER A 70 -13.44 17.65 -30.17
CA SER A 70 -14.53 17.33 -31.10
C SER A 70 -14.87 15.84 -31.06
N PHE A 71 -13.87 14.97 -31.15
CA PHE A 71 -14.09 13.52 -31.11
C PHE A 71 -14.63 13.03 -29.76
N SER A 72 -14.18 13.63 -28.65
CA SER A 72 -14.73 13.35 -27.32
C SER A 72 -16.20 13.74 -27.21
N ASP A 73 -16.59 14.87 -27.79
CA ASP A 73 -17.96 15.37 -27.79
C ASP A 73 -18.86 14.47 -28.66
N ASP A 74 -18.41 14.05 -29.85
CA ASP A 74 -19.12 13.12 -30.72
C ASP A 74 -19.39 11.77 -30.03
N LEU A 75 -18.38 11.26 -29.29
CA LEU A 75 -18.52 10.05 -28.48
C LEU A 75 -19.51 10.24 -27.32
N ALA A 76 -19.47 11.39 -26.65
CA ALA A 76 -20.36 11.70 -25.54
C ALA A 76 -21.82 11.84 -26.01
N GLU A 77 -22.06 12.46 -27.16
CA GLU A 77 -23.40 12.56 -27.77
C GLU A 77 -23.97 11.17 -28.09
N GLN A 78 -23.17 10.32 -28.73
CA GLN A 78 -23.62 9.01 -29.20
C GLN A 78 -23.76 7.97 -28.07
N TRP A 79 -22.88 8.02 -27.07
CA TRP A 79 -22.75 6.95 -26.06
C TRP A 79 -22.99 7.39 -24.62
N GLY A 80 -23.07 8.70 -24.33
CA GLY A 80 -23.18 9.25 -22.97
C GLY A 80 -24.50 8.96 -22.25
N THR A 81 -25.56 8.55 -22.97
CA THR A 81 -26.91 8.35 -22.41
C THR A 81 -27.29 6.88 -22.13
N ASN A 82 -26.50 5.90 -22.59
CA ASN A 82 -26.87 4.48 -22.52
C ASN A 82 -26.49 3.80 -21.18
N GLY A 83 -27.18 4.21 -20.11
CA GLY A 83 -27.80 3.32 -19.12
C GLY A 83 -26.97 2.43 -18.18
N SER A 84 -25.98 1.66 -18.63
CA SER A 84 -25.42 0.58 -17.77
C SER A 84 -23.95 0.18 -17.98
N GLY A 85 -23.26 0.66 -19.02
CA GLY A 85 -21.84 0.35 -19.22
C GLY A 85 -20.91 1.26 -18.41
N ARG A 86 -19.87 0.68 -17.78
CA ARG A 86 -18.69 1.46 -17.37
C ARG A 86 -17.77 1.55 -18.59
N PHE A 87 -17.66 2.73 -19.20
CA PHE A 87 -16.72 2.98 -20.29
C PHE A 87 -15.55 3.83 -19.79
N SER A 88 -14.37 3.57 -20.35
CA SER A 88 -13.15 4.37 -20.15
C SER A 88 -12.78 4.96 -21.50
N LEU A 89 -12.82 6.28 -21.65
CA LEU A 89 -12.37 6.97 -22.86
C LEU A 89 -10.99 7.57 -22.60
N HIS A 90 -10.00 7.21 -23.41
CA HIS A 90 -8.70 7.87 -23.41
C HIS A 90 -8.55 8.65 -24.73
N VAL A 91 -8.27 9.94 -24.67
CA VAL A 91 -8.05 10.78 -25.86
C VAL A 91 -6.63 11.31 -25.80
N THR A 92 -5.76 10.93 -26.74
CA THR A 92 -4.35 11.35 -26.74
C THR A 92 -4.05 12.26 -27.92
N TRP A 93 -3.34 13.36 -27.70
CA TRP A 93 -2.88 14.29 -28.75
C TRP A 93 -1.43 14.73 -28.52
N PRO A 94 -0.71 15.21 -29.54
CA PRO A 94 0.65 15.72 -29.36
C PRO A 94 0.64 17.08 -28.66
N VAL A 95 1.63 17.32 -27.79
CA VAL A 95 1.88 18.60 -27.11
C VAL A 95 3.36 18.96 -27.15
N THR A 96 3.72 20.18 -26.76
CA THR A 96 5.14 20.57 -26.68
C THR A 96 5.87 19.67 -25.67
N GLY A 97 6.90 18.95 -26.13
CA GLY A 97 7.70 18.04 -25.32
C GLY A 97 7.24 16.56 -25.34
N GLY A 98 6.11 16.23 -25.96
CA GLY A 98 5.60 14.86 -25.92
C GLY A 98 4.16 14.68 -26.37
N SER A 99 3.43 13.82 -25.66
CA SER A 99 1.98 13.63 -25.84
C SER A 99 1.22 13.87 -24.54
N THR A 100 -0.09 14.06 -24.65
CA THR A 100 -0.96 14.15 -23.48
C THR A 100 -2.20 13.31 -23.73
N THR A 101 -2.79 12.76 -22.67
CA THR A 101 -3.96 11.90 -22.73
C THR A 101 -5.00 12.37 -21.72
N LEU A 102 -6.23 12.58 -22.14
CA LEU A 102 -7.38 12.75 -21.25
C LEU A 102 -8.03 11.40 -21.00
N ARG A 103 -8.19 11.00 -19.73
CA ARG A 103 -8.84 9.75 -19.31
C ARG A 103 -10.17 10.05 -18.61
N LEU A 104 -11.26 9.68 -19.26
CA LEU A 104 -12.61 9.79 -18.74
C LEU A 104 -13.10 8.40 -18.32
N LEU A 105 -13.40 8.23 -17.03
CA LEU A 105 -13.94 6.98 -16.47
C LEU A 105 -15.43 7.10 -16.07
N SER A 106 -16.09 8.17 -16.49
CA SER A 106 -17.45 8.53 -16.07
C SER A 106 -18.37 8.82 -17.25
N ARG A 107 -19.68 8.78 -17.00
CA ARG A 107 -20.74 9.19 -17.94
C ARG A 107 -20.86 10.69 -18.14
N HIS A 108 -19.99 11.48 -17.50
CA HIS A 108 -20.06 12.93 -17.53
C HIS A 108 -19.00 13.50 -18.48
N ALA A 109 -19.33 14.66 -19.05
CA ALA A 109 -18.38 15.47 -19.79
C ALA A 109 -17.15 15.78 -18.93
N ALA A 110 -16.03 15.99 -19.60
CA ALA A 110 -14.82 16.44 -18.95
C ALA A 110 -15.00 17.82 -18.32
N PRO A 111 -14.63 18.00 -17.05
CA PRO A 111 -14.46 19.32 -16.49
C PRO A 111 -13.51 20.17 -17.35
N ASP A 112 -13.82 21.45 -17.55
CA ASP A 112 -13.02 22.35 -18.39
C ASP A 112 -11.58 22.50 -17.89
N ASP A 113 -11.39 22.45 -16.56
CA ASP A 113 -10.08 22.48 -15.93
C ASP A 113 -9.22 21.26 -16.31
N ALA A 114 -9.79 20.07 -16.48
CA ALA A 114 -9.06 18.88 -16.91
C ALA A 114 -8.49 19.02 -18.33
N TRP A 115 -9.24 19.65 -19.24
CA TRP A 115 -8.72 19.95 -20.58
C TRP A 115 -7.64 21.03 -20.55
N ALA A 116 -7.79 22.05 -19.70
CA ALA A 116 -6.79 23.09 -19.53
C ALA A 116 -5.47 22.48 -19.02
N TRP A 117 -5.52 21.68 -17.96
CA TRP A 117 -4.35 20.98 -17.42
C TRP A 117 -3.71 20.08 -18.45
N ALA A 118 -4.50 19.36 -19.26
CA ALA A 118 -3.96 18.45 -20.26
C ALA A 118 -3.18 19.16 -21.37
N ASP A 119 -3.53 20.41 -21.69
CA ASP A 119 -2.91 21.21 -22.77
C ASP A 119 -1.72 22.07 -22.32
N GLU A 120 -1.52 22.25 -21.01
CA GLU A 120 -0.36 22.97 -20.48
C GLU A 120 0.97 22.39 -20.99
N PRO A 121 2.05 23.18 -21.11
CA PRO A 121 3.36 22.64 -21.47
C PRO A 121 3.77 21.48 -20.53
N LEU A 122 4.38 20.43 -21.09
CA LEU A 122 4.89 19.35 -20.27
C LEU A 122 6.04 19.85 -19.38
N PRO A 123 6.09 19.44 -18.10
CA PRO A 123 7.22 19.76 -17.24
C PRO A 123 8.50 19.13 -17.78
N ALA A 124 9.65 19.68 -17.37
CA ALA A 124 10.96 19.18 -17.82
C ALA A 124 11.12 17.67 -17.55
N GLY A 125 11.62 16.94 -18.55
CA GLY A 125 11.83 15.49 -18.49
C GLY A 125 10.60 14.63 -18.82
N ALA A 126 9.39 15.20 -18.83
CA ALA A 126 8.20 14.47 -19.23
C ALA A 126 8.11 14.32 -20.75
N THR A 127 7.84 13.10 -21.20
CA THR A 127 7.53 12.75 -22.60
C THR A 127 6.04 12.52 -22.81
N GLY A 128 5.27 12.43 -21.73
CA GLY A 128 3.84 12.21 -21.76
C GLY A 128 3.15 12.72 -20.49
N ARG A 129 1.86 13.06 -20.59
CA ARG A 129 0.99 13.27 -19.42
C ARG A 129 -0.35 12.58 -19.63
N ARG A 130 -0.96 12.10 -18.56
CA ARG A 130 -2.33 11.62 -18.51
C ARG A 130 -3.08 12.41 -17.45
N VAL A 131 -4.21 13.00 -17.80
CA VAL A 131 -5.10 13.70 -16.88
C VAL A 131 -6.40 12.92 -16.80
N GLY A 132 -6.89 12.60 -15.61
CA GLY A 132 -8.14 11.83 -15.48
C GLY A 132 -8.89 12.06 -14.18
N TRP A 133 -10.16 11.63 -14.20
CA TRP A 133 -11.09 11.62 -13.06
C TRP A 133 -12.04 10.41 -13.20
N ALA A 134 -12.42 9.77 -12.08
CA ALA A 134 -13.26 8.56 -12.09
C ALA A 134 -14.41 8.53 -11.07
N LEU A 135 -15.67 8.34 -11.52
CA LEU A 135 -16.87 8.19 -10.66
C LEU A 135 -16.81 6.72 -10.25
N GLY A 136 -16.07 6.42 -9.21
CA GLY A 136 -16.13 5.07 -8.63
C GLY A 136 -17.37 4.95 -7.74
N PRO A 137 -18.12 3.83 -7.78
CA PRO A 137 -19.02 3.47 -6.69
C PRO A 137 -18.14 3.02 -5.51
N TYR A 138 -17.54 3.98 -4.81
CA TYR A 138 -16.94 3.72 -3.52
C TYR A 138 -18.03 3.96 -2.49
N SER A 139 -18.50 2.86 -1.92
CA SER A 139 -19.56 2.76 -0.91
C SER A 139 -19.10 3.29 0.45
N GLY A 140 -18.70 4.56 0.51
CA GLY A 140 -18.47 5.30 1.74
C GLY A 140 -19.50 6.43 1.84
N PRO A 141 -20.19 6.60 2.98
CA PRO A 141 -21.13 7.70 3.15
C PRO A 141 -20.36 9.03 3.19
N GLY A 142 -20.68 9.95 2.26
CA GLY A 142 -20.39 11.37 2.43
C GLY A 142 -19.16 11.97 1.72
N ARG A 143 -18.65 11.38 0.63
CA ARG A 143 -17.69 12.08 -0.25
C ARG A 143 -18.11 11.97 -1.71
N GLU A 144 -18.74 13.02 -2.23
CA GLU A 144 -19.02 13.23 -3.66
C GLU A 144 -17.79 13.74 -4.44
N GLU A 145 -16.63 13.83 -3.80
CA GLU A 145 -15.43 14.38 -4.41
C GLU A 145 -14.42 13.30 -4.79
N TRP A 146 -13.97 13.44 -6.03
CA TRP A 146 -13.26 12.48 -6.82
C TRP A 146 -11.76 12.70 -6.71
N PRO A 147 -10.91 11.65 -6.76
CA PRO A 147 -9.50 11.87 -6.99
C PRO A 147 -9.30 12.26 -8.46
N ARG A 148 -9.03 13.55 -8.70
CA ARG A 148 -8.47 14.05 -9.96
C ARG A 148 -7.00 13.64 -9.98
N LEU A 149 -6.52 13.08 -11.09
CA LEU A 149 -5.17 12.51 -11.18
C LEU A 149 -4.45 13.04 -12.42
N ILE A 150 -3.20 13.44 -12.22
CA ILE A 150 -2.24 13.75 -13.27
C ILE A 150 -1.07 12.77 -13.18
N GLU A 151 -0.84 11.99 -14.23
CA GLU A 151 0.27 11.04 -14.33
C GLU A 151 1.23 11.47 -15.43
N TYR A 152 2.52 11.58 -15.14
CA TYR A 152 3.54 11.90 -16.13
C TYR A 152 4.29 10.65 -16.57
N GLN A 153 4.52 10.50 -17.87
CA GLN A 153 5.53 9.60 -18.41
C GLN A 153 6.82 10.40 -18.57
N THR A 154 7.93 9.91 -18.02
CA THR A 154 9.19 10.67 -17.95
C THR A 154 10.43 9.81 -18.10
N THR A 155 11.57 10.43 -18.37
CA THR A 155 12.89 9.81 -18.24
C THR A 155 13.55 10.05 -16.87
N THR A 156 13.03 10.97 -16.07
CA THR A 156 13.57 11.38 -14.76
C THR A 156 12.43 11.74 -13.80
N LEU A 157 12.19 10.91 -12.78
CA LEU A 157 11.05 11.08 -11.86
C LEU A 157 11.20 12.35 -11.03
N ALA A 158 12.39 12.59 -10.46
CA ALA A 158 12.64 13.73 -9.58
C ALA A 158 12.48 15.08 -10.32
N THR A 159 13.14 15.23 -11.47
CA THR A 159 13.09 16.46 -12.28
C THR A 159 11.67 16.77 -12.76
N THR A 160 10.93 15.74 -13.21
CA THR A 160 9.57 15.92 -13.69
C THR A 160 8.62 16.33 -12.59
N LEU A 161 8.71 15.72 -11.41
CA LEU A 161 7.88 16.11 -10.27
C LEU A 161 8.23 17.49 -9.74
N ALA A 162 9.52 17.86 -9.71
CA ALA A 162 9.95 19.19 -9.29
C ALA A 162 9.42 20.30 -10.22
N ALA A 163 9.21 19.99 -11.50
CA ALA A 163 8.71 20.93 -12.50
C ALA A 163 7.19 20.84 -12.73
N ALA A 164 6.50 19.86 -12.12
CA ALA A 164 5.08 19.64 -12.35
C ALA A 164 4.23 20.80 -11.77
N PRO A 165 3.29 21.38 -12.54
CA PRO A 165 2.37 22.38 -12.02
C PRO A 165 1.48 21.78 -10.93
N LEU A 166 1.39 22.47 -9.79
CA LEU A 166 0.57 22.03 -8.67
C LEU A 166 -0.84 22.60 -8.80
N HIS A 167 -1.83 21.71 -8.69
CA HIS A 167 -3.25 22.07 -8.71
C HIS A 167 -3.92 21.57 -7.43
N ASP A 168 -4.78 22.40 -6.84
CA ASP A 168 -5.46 22.07 -5.59
C ASP A 168 -6.44 20.90 -5.77
N GLY A 169 -6.46 19.98 -4.81
CA GLY A 169 -7.33 18.79 -4.85
C GLY A 169 -6.95 17.75 -5.91
N VAL A 170 -5.79 17.90 -6.56
CA VAL A 170 -5.29 16.97 -7.59
C VAL A 170 -4.19 16.08 -7.04
N TYR A 171 -4.24 14.81 -7.43
CA TYR A 171 -3.21 13.82 -7.18
C TYR A 171 -2.23 13.76 -8.35
N PHE A 172 -0.97 13.47 -8.05
CA PHE A 172 0.12 13.44 -8.99
C PHE A 172 0.86 12.11 -8.93
N ALA A 173 1.29 11.62 -10.09
CA ALA A 173 2.22 10.52 -10.20
C ALA A 173 3.16 10.73 -11.38
N ALA A 174 4.32 10.09 -11.34
CA ALA A 174 5.22 9.96 -12.48
C ALA A 174 5.61 8.49 -12.64
N TYR A 175 5.75 8.03 -13.87
CA TYR A 175 6.40 6.76 -14.16
C TYR A 175 7.42 6.94 -15.27
N ASP A 176 8.48 6.15 -15.21
CA ASP A 176 9.44 6.09 -16.29
C ASP A 176 9.22 4.87 -17.19
N ILE A 177 9.96 4.83 -18.30
CA ILE A 177 9.86 3.75 -19.29
C ILE A 177 10.38 2.41 -18.76
N ASP A 178 11.20 2.44 -17.71
CA ASP A 178 11.76 1.26 -17.03
C ASP A 178 10.85 0.74 -15.90
N SER A 179 9.57 1.13 -15.92
CA SER A 179 8.50 0.68 -15.01
C SER A 179 8.64 1.13 -13.55
N ARG A 180 9.41 2.17 -13.25
CA ARG A 180 9.38 2.82 -11.92
C ARG A 180 8.18 3.74 -11.85
N TYR A 181 7.39 3.67 -10.77
CA TYR A 181 6.17 4.45 -10.61
C TYR A 181 6.11 5.13 -9.24
N THR A 182 5.99 6.44 -9.17
CA THR A 182 5.99 7.14 -7.87
C THR A 182 4.73 6.87 -7.05
N GLY A 183 3.69 6.26 -7.63
CA GLY A 183 2.35 6.24 -7.06
C GLY A 183 1.69 7.61 -7.05
N ALA A 184 0.38 7.62 -6.80
CA ALA A 184 -0.42 8.84 -6.73
C ALA A 184 -0.36 9.45 -5.32
N PHE A 185 -0.06 10.75 -5.23
CA PHE A 185 -0.05 11.51 -3.98
C PHE A 185 -0.66 12.90 -4.17
N PRO A 186 -1.22 13.54 -3.13
CA PRO A 186 -1.83 14.87 -3.27
C PRO A 186 -0.78 15.91 -3.67
N GLY A 187 -1.19 16.94 -4.42
CA GLY A 187 -0.33 18.03 -4.90
C GLY A 187 0.51 18.69 -3.80
N SER A 188 -0.01 18.78 -2.58
CA SER A 188 0.70 19.32 -1.41
C SER A 188 1.96 18.53 -1.03
N GLN A 189 2.10 17.27 -1.46
CA GLN A 189 3.27 16.43 -1.19
C GLN A 189 4.30 16.45 -2.34
N VAL A 190 3.98 17.03 -3.50
CA VAL A 190 4.86 16.99 -4.69
C VAL A 190 6.24 17.57 -4.42
N PRO A 191 6.42 18.75 -3.77
CA PRO A 191 7.77 19.30 -3.55
C PRO A 191 8.65 18.40 -2.68
N GLY A 192 8.12 17.88 -1.57
CA GLY A 192 8.84 16.96 -0.69
C GLY A 192 9.15 15.63 -1.39
N ARG A 193 8.21 15.09 -2.18
CA ARG A 193 8.43 13.86 -2.97
C ARG A 193 9.51 14.06 -4.02
N ALA A 194 9.51 15.18 -4.73
CA ALA A 194 10.55 15.50 -5.72
C ALA A 194 11.94 15.62 -5.06
N SER A 195 12.04 16.30 -3.91
CA SER A 195 13.29 16.43 -3.16
C SER A 195 13.79 15.10 -2.60
N ALA A 196 12.88 14.21 -2.17
CA ALA A 196 13.24 12.87 -1.72
C ALA A 196 13.74 12.01 -2.90
N LEU A 197 13.03 12.02 -4.04
CA LEU A 197 13.41 11.27 -5.23
C LEU A 197 14.77 11.71 -5.80
N ALA A 198 15.10 13.00 -5.73
CA ALA A 198 16.41 13.50 -6.14
C ALA A 198 17.57 12.89 -5.33
N GLN A 199 17.32 12.42 -4.11
CA GLN A 199 18.30 11.69 -3.28
C GLN A 199 18.33 10.19 -3.59
N LEU A 200 17.28 9.65 -4.22
CA LEU A 200 17.11 8.23 -4.53
C LEU A 200 17.54 7.85 -5.96
N GLU A 201 17.55 8.80 -6.91
CA GLU A 201 18.09 8.58 -8.26
C GLU A 201 19.64 8.54 -8.20
N PRO A 202 20.33 7.49 -8.74
CA PRO A 202 20.20 7.11 -10.15
C PRO A 202 20.08 5.61 -10.52
N HIS A 203 20.23 4.60 -9.65
CA HIS A 203 20.15 3.18 -10.10
C HIS A 203 19.54 2.21 -9.06
N ALA A 204 18.90 1.15 -9.58
CA ALA A 204 18.49 -0.10 -8.89
C ALA A 204 17.33 -0.06 -7.86
N TRP A 205 16.35 0.84 -8.03
CA TRP A 205 15.16 0.87 -7.18
C TRP A 205 13.86 0.84 -7.96
N MET A 206 12.87 0.06 -7.51
CA MET A 206 11.49 0.20 -7.97
C MET A 206 10.69 1.02 -6.97
N ILE A 207 10.09 2.11 -7.42
CA ILE A 207 9.21 2.93 -6.58
C ILE A 207 7.76 2.54 -6.88
N GLN A 208 6.92 2.50 -5.84
CA GLN A 208 5.47 2.32 -5.91
C GLN A 208 4.80 3.02 -4.72
N GLY A 209 4.34 4.25 -4.90
CA GLY A 209 3.74 5.03 -3.81
C GLY A 209 4.80 5.45 -2.79
N ASP A 210 4.60 5.07 -1.54
CA ASP A 210 5.58 5.24 -0.46
C ASP A 210 6.59 4.09 -0.37
N LEU A 211 6.46 3.05 -1.21
CA LEU A 211 7.35 1.89 -1.22
C LEU A 211 8.51 2.08 -2.21
N VAL A 212 9.74 1.88 -1.75
CA VAL A 212 10.96 1.82 -2.58
C VAL A 212 11.57 0.43 -2.44
N THR A 213 11.54 -0.38 -3.48
CA THR A 213 12.13 -1.73 -3.47
C THR A 213 13.56 -1.70 -3.95
N LEU A 214 14.45 -2.30 -3.18
CA LEU A 214 15.88 -2.47 -3.43
C LEU A 214 16.10 -3.62 -4.38
N LEU A 215 16.75 -3.35 -5.51
CA LEU A 215 17.17 -4.40 -6.46
C LEU A 215 18.59 -4.90 -6.15
N ASP A 216 19.42 -4.10 -5.49
CA ASP A 216 20.76 -4.48 -4.99
C ASP A 216 20.88 -4.20 -3.47
N ASP A 217 21.53 -5.12 -2.75
CA ASP A 217 21.79 -5.03 -1.31
C ASP A 217 22.88 -3.99 -0.99
N ALA A 218 23.79 -3.72 -1.93
CA ALA A 218 24.87 -2.76 -1.77
C ALA A 218 24.34 -1.34 -1.50
N ASP A 219 23.19 -1.03 -2.07
CA ASP A 219 22.64 0.31 -2.04
C ASP A 219 21.96 0.66 -0.68
N LEU A 220 21.76 -0.31 0.20
CA LEU A 220 21.21 -0.12 1.55
C LEU A 220 22.01 0.90 2.38
N ALA A 221 23.34 0.92 2.24
CA ALA A 221 24.19 1.88 2.97
C ALA A 221 23.91 3.32 2.54
N THR A 222 23.69 3.53 1.23
CA THR A 222 23.36 4.83 0.65
C THR A 222 22.03 5.36 1.18
N LEU A 223 21.05 4.49 1.40
CA LEU A 223 19.71 4.87 1.86
C LEU A 223 19.60 5.14 3.36
N GLY A 224 20.48 4.57 4.18
CA GLY A 224 20.48 4.79 5.62
C GLY A 224 20.69 6.24 6.05
N ASP A 225 21.41 6.98 5.20
CA ASP A 225 21.73 8.39 5.42
C ASP A 225 20.71 9.34 4.79
N ILE A 226 19.77 8.82 3.98
CA ILE A 226 18.76 9.63 3.33
C ILE A 226 17.73 10.07 4.37
N ARG A 227 17.77 11.36 4.69
CA ARG A 227 16.78 12.03 5.52
C ARG A 227 15.75 12.67 4.62
N THR A 228 14.53 12.16 4.69
CA THR A 228 13.38 12.75 4.02
C THR A 228 12.42 13.32 5.05
N ASP A 229 11.84 14.45 4.73
CA ASP A 229 10.71 15.05 5.44
C ASP A 229 9.41 14.22 5.27
N LEU A 230 9.37 13.34 4.28
CA LEU A 230 8.28 12.41 4.01
C LEU A 230 8.64 10.97 4.38
N PRO A 231 7.70 10.17 4.92
CA PRO A 231 7.94 8.76 5.18
C PRO A 231 8.01 7.96 3.87
N TRP A 232 8.99 7.05 3.81
CA TRP A 232 9.09 6.01 2.80
C TRP A 232 9.30 4.66 3.46
N THR A 233 8.82 3.61 2.82
CA THR A 233 9.11 2.23 3.18
C THR A 233 10.07 1.68 2.14
N LEU A 234 11.29 1.36 2.52
CA LEU A 234 12.21 0.59 1.71
C LEU A 234 11.88 -0.89 1.86
N ARG A 235 11.98 -1.66 0.78
CA ARG A 235 11.85 -3.11 0.80
C ARG A 235 13.08 -3.74 0.19
N GLN A 236 13.78 -4.55 0.96
CA GLN A 236 14.89 -5.37 0.49
C GLN A 236 14.52 -6.84 0.66
N ARG A 237 14.23 -7.54 -0.45
CA ARG A 237 13.66 -8.91 -0.41
C ARG A 237 12.39 -8.94 0.46
N SER A 238 12.39 -9.68 1.57
CA SER A 238 11.30 -9.79 2.56
C SER A 238 11.41 -8.81 3.74
N ASN A 239 12.48 -8.00 3.77
CA ASN A 239 12.76 -7.03 4.82
C ASN A 239 12.21 -5.65 4.47
N LEU A 240 11.81 -4.90 5.49
CA LEU A 240 11.26 -3.56 5.35
C LEU A 240 12.04 -2.56 6.19
N ILE A 241 12.15 -1.32 5.71
CA ILE A 241 12.78 -0.23 6.46
C ILE A 241 11.93 1.01 6.24
N HIS A 242 11.30 1.51 7.29
CA HIS A 242 10.60 2.77 7.25
C HIS A 242 11.59 3.91 7.50
N ILE A 243 12.02 4.57 6.42
CA ILE A 243 12.83 5.79 6.48
C ILE A 243 11.90 7.02 6.53
N GLY A 244 12.37 8.10 7.14
CA GLY A 244 11.59 9.33 7.29
C GLY A 244 12.32 10.34 8.16
N THR A 245 11.60 11.03 9.05
CA THR A 245 12.15 12.09 9.90
C THR A 245 13.10 11.62 11.01
N GLY A 246 13.25 10.29 11.19
CA GLY A 246 14.11 9.69 12.21
C GLY A 246 15.38 9.04 11.64
N THR A 247 16.40 8.88 12.48
CA THR A 247 17.60 8.11 12.14
C THR A 247 17.30 6.61 12.15
N VAL A 248 17.78 5.90 11.13
CA VAL A 248 17.69 4.45 11.01
C VAL A 248 19.06 3.84 11.24
N ASP A 249 19.15 2.85 12.13
CA ASP A 249 20.40 2.10 12.38
C ASP A 249 20.59 1.02 11.30
N THR A 250 21.13 1.43 10.15
CA THR A 250 21.36 0.53 9.01
C THR A 250 22.46 -0.50 9.24
N ALA A 251 23.39 -0.23 10.15
CA ALA A 251 24.43 -1.18 10.54
C ALA A 251 23.81 -2.38 11.27
N LEU A 252 22.94 -2.11 12.26
CA LEU A 252 22.20 -3.15 12.98
C LEU A 252 21.27 -3.92 12.05
N PHE A 253 20.58 -3.24 11.13
CA PHE A 253 19.74 -3.92 10.13
C PHE A 253 20.55 -4.88 9.26
N ARG A 254 21.68 -4.43 8.69
CA ARG A 254 22.53 -5.30 7.87
C ARG A 254 23.00 -6.52 8.66
N GLN A 255 23.45 -6.33 9.90
CA GLN A 255 23.86 -7.43 10.78
C GLN A 255 22.73 -8.47 10.95
N LEU A 256 21.50 -8.02 11.16
CA LEU A 256 20.35 -8.91 11.37
C LEU A 256 19.92 -9.60 10.06
N THR A 257 19.95 -8.89 8.93
CA THR A 257 19.61 -9.47 7.62
C THR A 257 20.68 -10.44 7.11
N ASP A 258 21.96 -10.18 7.39
CA ASP A 258 23.08 -11.09 7.07
C ASP A 258 22.99 -12.38 7.88
N ALA A 259 22.40 -12.32 9.08
CA ALA A 259 22.04 -13.48 9.89
C ALA A 259 20.79 -14.23 9.35
N GLY A 260 20.21 -13.79 8.24
CA GLY A 260 19.03 -14.40 7.60
C GLY A 260 17.71 -14.09 8.29
N LEU A 261 17.67 -13.10 9.20
CA LEU A 261 16.45 -12.71 9.89
C LEU A 261 15.59 -11.80 9.03
N ARG A 262 14.26 -11.89 9.22
CA ARG A 262 13.32 -10.97 8.61
C ARG A 262 13.13 -9.75 9.50
N VAL A 263 13.44 -8.57 9.00
CA VAL A 263 13.50 -7.35 9.81
C VAL A 263 12.61 -6.25 9.23
N THR A 264 11.88 -5.56 10.11
CA THR A 264 11.24 -4.27 9.82
C THR A 264 11.85 -3.20 10.72
N LEU A 265 12.51 -2.19 10.15
CA LEU A 265 12.92 -1.01 10.91
C LEU A 265 11.84 0.05 10.87
N LEU A 266 11.50 0.61 12.01
CA LEU A 266 10.55 1.71 12.18
C LEU A 266 11.27 2.89 12.84
N PRO A 267 10.76 4.13 12.71
CA PRO A 267 11.30 5.26 13.46
C PRO A 267 11.36 4.96 14.96
N GLY A 268 12.58 4.80 15.50
CA GLY A 268 12.82 4.50 16.91
C GLY A 268 12.52 3.06 17.37
N ARG A 269 12.14 2.14 16.47
CA ARG A 269 11.79 0.74 16.80
C ARG A 269 12.34 -0.25 15.77
N ILE A 270 12.76 -1.42 16.22
CA ILE A 270 13.17 -2.53 15.34
C ILE A 270 12.23 -3.70 15.56
N GLU A 271 11.72 -4.29 14.49
CA GLU A 271 10.89 -5.48 14.54
C GLU A 271 11.58 -6.66 13.85
N LEU A 272 11.68 -7.78 14.54
CA LEU A 272 12.16 -9.04 14.01
C LEU A 272 10.96 -9.97 13.81
N HIS A 273 10.78 -10.48 12.60
CA HIS A 273 9.70 -11.39 12.28
C HIS A 273 10.24 -12.81 12.10
N GLU A 274 9.53 -13.78 12.66
CA GLU A 274 9.75 -15.22 12.39
C GLU A 274 11.11 -15.76 12.83
N VAL A 275 11.66 -15.24 13.95
CA VAL A 275 12.85 -15.82 14.57
C VAL A 275 12.53 -17.24 15.04
N PRO A 276 13.33 -18.27 14.72
CA PRO A 276 13.11 -19.61 15.26
C PRO A 276 13.07 -19.57 16.79
N LEU A 277 12.07 -20.23 17.39
CA LEU A 277 11.82 -20.16 18.83
C LEU A 277 13.07 -20.47 19.66
N GLU A 278 13.90 -21.42 19.20
CA GLU A 278 15.12 -21.86 19.88
C GLU A 278 16.27 -20.85 19.79
N GLN A 279 16.25 -19.95 18.79
CA GLN A 279 17.28 -18.93 18.56
C GLN A 279 16.90 -17.56 19.16
N CYS A 280 15.66 -17.41 19.63
CA CYS A 280 15.11 -16.15 20.11
C CYS A 280 15.91 -15.56 21.29
N ALA A 281 16.40 -16.41 22.20
CA ALA A 281 17.25 -15.96 23.32
C ALA A 281 18.59 -15.38 22.84
N ASP A 282 19.26 -16.06 21.92
CA ASP A 282 20.56 -15.65 21.38
C ASP A 282 20.44 -14.36 20.57
N VAL A 283 19.39 -14.25 19.76
CA VAL A 283 19.07 -13.04 18.99
C VAL A 283 18.80 -11.86 19.94
N LEU A 284 17.98 -12.05 20.97
CA LEU A 284 17.73 -11.01 21.97
C LEU A 284 18.99 -10.61 22.72
N ALA A 285 19.92 -11.55 22.98
CA ALA A 285 21.20 -11.26 23.63
C ALA A 285 22.15 -10.44 22.75
N SER A 286 22.04 -10.55 21.42
CA SER A 286 22.92 -9.86 20.46
C SER A 286 22.72 -8.33 20.42
N PHE A 287 21.56 -7.83 20.82
CA PHE A 287 21.29 -6.39 20.87
C PHE A 287 22.02 -5.72 22.04
N THR A 288 22.71 -4.61 21.82
CA THR A 288 23.49 -3.92 22.88
C THR A 288 22.92 -2.55 23.25
N THR A 289 22.00 -2.02 22.46
CA THR A 289 21.41 -0.68 22.62
C THR A 289 20.00 -0.74 23.20
N ALA A 290 19.67 0.26 24.02
CA ALA A 290 18.31 0.47 24.53
C ALA A 290 17.43 0.96 23.37
N LEU A 291 16.83 0.02 22.65
CA LEU A 291 15.89 0.27 21.56
C LEU A 291 14.51 -0.27 21.95
N GLN A 292 13.46 0.32 21.36
CA GLN A 292 12.17 -0.36 21.27
C GLN A 292 12.33 -1.51 20.27
N VAL A 293 11.98 -2.71 20.70
CA VAL A 293 12.10 -3.93 19.90
C VAL A 293 10.76 -4.66 19.86
N GLY A 294 10.32 -5.03 18.67
CA GLY A 294 9.35 -6.08 18.43
C GLY A 294 10.06 -7.37 18.03
N VAL A 295 9.70 -8.51 18.60
CA VAL A 295 10.28 -9.80 18.22
C VAL A 295 9.19 -10.85 18.14
N GLY A 296 9.09 -11.50 16.98
CA GLY A 296 8.22 -12.62 16.69
C GLY A 296 9.00 -13.92 16.67
N CYS A 297 8.88 -14.71 17.73
CA CYS A 297 9.55 -16.00 17.87
C CYS A 297 8.58 -17.14 17.56
N ARG A 298 8.96 -18.02 16.62
CA ARG A 298 8.06 -19.02 16.00
C ARG A 298 8.60 -20.44 16.14
N GLY A 299 7.73 -21.35 16.56
CA GLY A 299 7.97 -22.79 16.59
C GLY A 299 6.83 -23.55 15.91
N THR A 300 6.94 -24.87 15.81
CA THR A 300 5.87 -25.72 15.24
C THR A 300 4.59 -25.59 16.08
N GLY A 301 3.59 -24.87 15.57
CA GLY A 301 2.31 -24.64 16.27
C GLY A 301 2.33 -23.53 17.33
N HIS A 302 3.44 -22.79 17.45
CA HIS A 302 3.62 -21.76 18.49
C HIS A 302 4.12 -20.45 17.90
N HIS A 303 3.56 -19.33 18.38
CA HIS A 303 4.01 -18.00 18.00
C HIS A 303 3.99 -17.05 19.20
N VAL A 304 5.14 -16.45 19.52
CA VAL A 304 5.28 -15.44 20.56
C VAL A 304 5.69 -14.13 19.92
N TRP A 305 4.89 -13.09 20.09
CA TRP A 305 5.22 -11.73 19.69
C TRP A 305 5.42 -10.89 20.95
N MET A 306 6.55 -10.18 21.06
CA MET A 306 6.82 -9.29 22.19
C MET A 306 7.23 -7.92 21.67
N VAL A 307 6.69 -6.84 22.23
CA VAL A 307 7.04 -5.45 21.91
C VAL A 307 7.34 -4.68 23.17
N GLY A 308 8.42 -3.92 23.18
CA GLY A 308 8.75 -2.97 24.24
C GLY A 308 10.22 -2.59 24.23
N GLU A 309 10.69 -1.95 25.29
CA GLU A 309 12.12 -1.71 25.47
C GLU A 309 12.87 -3.04 25.61
N LEU A 310 14.06 -3.13 25.00
CA LEU A 310 14.86 -4.35 24.98
C LEU A 310 15.02 -5.05 26.35
N PRO A 311 15.29 -4.35 27.48
CA PRO A 311 15.36 -5.00 28.79
C PRO A 311 14.04 -5.68 29.17
N HIS A 312 12.91 -5.02 28.92
CA HIS A 312 11.58 -5.55 29.21
C HIS A 312 11.25 -6.77 28.35
N VAL A 313 11.61 -6.75 27.07
CA VAL A 313 11.43 -7.89 26.14
C VAL A 313 12.27 -9.08 26.59
N ARG A 314 13.53 -8.85 27.01
CA ARG A 314 14.41 -9.91 27.54
C ARG A 314 13.86 -10.53 28.81
N ASP A 315 13.43 -9.71 29.76
CA ASP A 315 12.85 -10.18 31.02
C ASP A 315 11.56 -10.96 30.78
N SER A 316 10.72 -10.48 29.87
CA SER A 316 9.49 -11.16 29.46
C SER A 316 9.77 -12.51 28.81
N TRP A 317 10.77 -12.59 27.92
CA TRP A 317 11.20 -13.84 27.30
C TRP A 317 11.73 -14.85 28.32
N ALA A 318 12.59 -14.38 29.24
CA ALA A 318 13.14 -15.20 30.31
C ALA A 318 12.04 -15.76 31.23
N ALA A 319 11.02 -14.95 31.52
CA ALA A 319 9.87 -15.36 32.33
C ALA A 319 8.95 -16.35 31.61
N LEU A 320 8.75 -16.19 30.30
CA LEU A 320 7.93 -17.11 29.50
C LEU A 320 8.57 -18.50 29.41
N ASN A 321 9.90 -18.61 29.31
CA ASN A 321 10.67 -19.87 29.15
C ASN A 321 10.19 -20.75 27.97
N HIS A 322 11.13 -21.39 27.26
CA HIS A 322 10.86 -22.21 26.07
C HIS A 322 9.77 -23.27 26.28
N ASN A 323 9.72 -23.89 27.47
CA ASN A 323 8.76 -24.93 27.78
C ASN A 323 7.33 -24.43 27.97
N ALA A 324 7.12 -23.22 28.52
CA ALA A 324 5.77 -22.70 28.68
C ALA A 324 5.22 -22.19 27.34
N VAL A 325 6.09 -21.64 26.48
CA VAL A 325 5.71 -21.24 25.13
C VAL A 325 5.21 -22.43 24.30
N ARG A 326 5.83 -23.61 24.43
CA ARG A 326 5.36 -24.85 23.77
C ARG A 326 3.98 -25.32 24.25
N ARG A 327 3.41 -24.71 25.29
CA ARG A 327 2.03 -24.98 25.75
C ARG A 327 1.04 -23.89 25.35
N MET A 328 1.52 -22.81 24.73
CA MET A 328 0.72 -21.67 24.28
C MET A 328 0.79 -21.55 22.75
N PRO A 329 -0.31 -21.83 22.03
CA PRO A 329 -0.37 -21.68 20.58
C PRO A 329 0.00 -20.27 20.09
N THR A 330 -0.48 -19.22 20.75
CA THR A 330 -0.10 -17.84 20.40
C THR A 330 -0.07 -16.94 21.63
N VAL A 331 0.99 -16.17 21.79
CA VAL A 331 1.16 -15.15 22.84
C VAL A 331 1.60 -13.85 22.18
N ARG A 332 1.01 -12.74 22.61
CA ARG A 332 1.40 -11.39 22.24
C ARG A 332 1.58 -10.57 23.52
N VAL A 333 2.76 -10.02 23.74
CA VAL A 333 3.06 -9.16 24.90
C VAL A 333 3.44 -7.78 24.38
N GLU A 334 2.67 -6.77 24.73
CA GLU A 334 2.89 -5.38 24.38
C GLU A 334 2.96 -4.54 25.66
N PRO A 335 3.41 -3.27 25.59
CA PRO A 335 3.54 -2.44 26.79
C PRO A 335 2.25 -2.33 27.61
N GLU A 336 1.11 -2.23 26.92
CA GLU A 336 -0.22 -1.99 27.51
C GLU A 336 -1.13 -3.23 27.51
N GLN A 337 -0.78 -4.26 26.73
CA GLN A 337 -1.67 -5.40 26.47
C GLN A 337 -0.93 -6.73 26.47
N ILE A 338 -1.58 -7.76 26.99
CA ILE A 338 -1.19 -9.17 26.82
C ILE A 338 -2.35 -9.88 26.12
N THR A 339 -2.10 -10.49 24.96
CA THR A 339 -3.07 -11.36 24.29
C THR A 339 -2.54 -12.79 24.27
N VAL A 340 -3.35 -13.76 24.64
CA VAL A 340 -3.01 -15.19 24.56
C VAL A 340 -4.14 -15.98 23.94
N ARG A 341 -3.77 -16.91 23.06
CA ARG A 341 -4.66 -17.90 22.45
C ARG A 341 -4.25 -19.31 22.88
N MET A 342 -5.18 -20.04 23.48
CA MET A 342 -4.99 -21.36 24.10
C MET A 342 -6.02 -22.40 23.63
N ASP A 343 -6.53 -22.26 22.40
CA ASP A 343 -7.47 -23.24 21.83
C ASP A 343 -6.87 -24.65 21.83
N GLY A 344 -7.65 -25.63 22.30
CA GLY A 344 -7.24 -27.03 22.38
C GLY A 344 -6.20 -27.35 23.47
N VAL A 345 -5.78 -26.37 24.28
CA VAL A 345 -4.85 -26.58 25.40
C VAL A 345 -5.60 -27.18 26.60
N PRO A 346 -5.13 -28.24 27.28
CA PRO A 346 -5.79 -28.78 28.47
C PRO A 346 -5.93 -27.75 29.61
N ALA A 347 -7.00 -27.84 30.42
CA ALA A 347 -7.28 -26.87 31.49
C ALA A 347 -6.14 -26.72 32.52
N SER A 348 -5.44 -27.81 32.86
CA SER A 348 -4.27 -27.79 33.75
C SER A 348 -3.11 -26.99 33.16
N ASP A 349 -2.89 -27.09 31.85
CA ASP A 349 -1.85 -26.34 31.14
C ASP A 349 -2.26 -24.87 30.94
N ARG A 350 -3.56 -24.57 30.81
CA ARG A 350 -4.07 -23.19 30.78
C ARG A 350 -3.79 -22.46 32.09
N ALA A 351 -4.04 -23.09 33.24
CA ALA A 351 -3.77 -22.48 34.54
C ALA A 351 -2.27 -22.16 34.71
N GLU A 352 -1.40 -23.11 34.36
CA GLU A 352 0.06 -22.87 34.38
C GLU A 352 0.45 -21.74 33.41
N ALA A 353 -0.13 -21.72 32.20
CA ALA A 353 0.14 -20.68 31.20
C ALA A 353 -0.28 -19.28 31.70
N LEU A 354 -1.48 -19.14 32.26
CA LEU A 354 -1.97 -17.88 32.82
C LEU A 354 -1.09 -17.40 33.98
N ALA A 355 -0.67 -18.30 34.86
CA ALA A 355 0.26 -17.97 35.95
C ALA A 355 1.62 -17.45 35.45
N ARG A 356 2.14 -18.00 34.35
CA ARG A 356 3.38 -17.52 33.71
C ARG A 356 3.22 -16.13 33.10
N LEU A 357 2.11 -15.88 32.39
CA LEU A 357 1.80 -14.57 31.81
C LEU A 357 1.64 -13.49 32.89
N ARG A 358 1.03 -13.86 34.00
CA ARG A 358 0.93 -13.00 35.18
C ARG A 358 2.29 -12.73 35.83
N GLY A 359 3.18 -13.72 35.82
CA GLY A 359 4.55 -13.61 36.32
C GLY A 359 5.48 -12.70 35.51
N LEU A 360 5.07 -12.23 34.33
CA LEU A 360 5.85 -11.30 33.51
C LEU A 360 6.22 -10.02 34.29
N PRO A 361 7.25 -9.27 33.86
CA PRO A 361 7.46 -7.91 34.33
C PRO A 361 6.30 -7.02 33.83
N TRP A 362 5.64 -6.30 34.71
CA TRP A 362 4.54 -5.37 34.38
C TRP A 362 4.96 -4.00 34.91
N PRO A 363 5.00 -2.94 34.08
CA PRO A 363 5.25 -1.61 34.59
C PRO A 363 4.09 -1.15 35.47
N ASP A 364 2.85 -1.43 35.06
CA ASP A 364 1.61 -0.99 35.71
C ASP A 364 0.45 -1.99 35.44
N GLU A 365 -0.78 -1.48 35.46
CA GLU A 365 -2.00 -2.18 35.03
C GLU A 365 -1.98 -2.41 33.50
N ARG A 366 -2.46 -3.59 33.06
CA ARG A 366 -2.52 -3.98 31.63
C ARG A 366 -3.89 -4.52 31.26
N VAL A 367 -4.22 -4.39 29.98
CA VAL A 367 -5.32 -5.14 29.36
C VAL A 367 -4.83 -6.55 29.07
N VAL A 368 -5.61 -7.56 29.45
CA VAL A 368 -5.37 -8.96 29.20
C VAL A 368 -6.52 -9.50 28.38
N GLU A 369 -6.19 -10.09 27.24
CA GLU A 369 -7.11 -10.74 26.32
C GLU A 369 -6.78 -12.23 26.26
N VAL A 370 -7.75 -13.07 26.60
CA VAL A 370 -7.60 -14.52 26.59
C VAL A 370 -8.63 -15.11 25.63
N MET A 371 -8.14 -15.87 24.65
CA MET A 371 -8.92 -16.70 23.74
C MET A 371 -8.66 -18.17 24.05
N ALA A 372 -9.69 -18.94 24.41
CA ALA A 372 -9.55 -20.35 24.73
C ALA A 372 -10.83 -21.13 24.35
N ASP A 373 -10.75 -21.89 23.25
CA ASP A 373 -11.87 -22.61 22.64
C ASP A 373 -13.02 -21.68 22.27
N GLU A 374 -14.12 -21.71 23.01
CA GLU A 374 -15.31 -20.88 22.83
C GLU A 374 -15.27 -19.61 23.69
N ALA A 375 -14.30 -19.49 24.60
CA ALA A 375 -14.16 -18.32 25.48
C ALA A 375 -13.30 -17.23 24.83
N HIS A 376 -13.82 -16.00 24.85
CA HIS A 376 -13.05 -14.78 24.57
C HIS A 376 -13.32 -13.77 25.67
N VAL A 377 -12.30 -13.50 26.48
CA VAL A 377 -12.40 -12.65 27.67
C VAL A 377 -11.39 -11.53 27.55
N THR A 378 -11.82 -10.29 27.76
CA THR A 378 -10.95 -9.13 27.86
C THR A 378 -11.16 -8.44 29.19
N PHE A 379 -10.09 -8.28 29.97
CA PHE A 379 -10.15 -7.68 31.28
C PHE A 379 -8.89 -6.88 31.56
N THR A 380 -8.95 -6.01 32.55
CA THR A 380 -7.82 -5.23 33.04
C THR A 380 -7.32 -5.84 34.35
N SER A 381 -6.00 -5.92 34.53
CA SER A 381 -5.40 -6.50 35.73
C SER A 381 -4.04 -5.87 36.04
N THR A 382 -3.51 -6.13 37.23
CA THR A 382 -2.11 -5.85 37.57
C THR A 382 -1.42 -7.18 37.87
N ARG A 383 -0.09 -7.19 37.95
CA ARG A 383 0.69 -8.40 38.31
C ARG A 383 0.12 -9.17 39.51
N GLN A 384 -0.39 -8.47 40.52
CA GLN A 384 -0.93 -9.05 41.77
C GLN A 384 -2.45 -8.82 41.96
N GLY A 385 -3.12 -8.10 41.06
CA GLY A 385 -4.54 -7.73 41.21
C GLY A 385 -5.49 -8.65 40.46
N THR A 386 -6.72 -8.81 40.94
CA THR A 386 -7.74 -9.61 40.24
C THR A 386 -8.12 -9.00 38.89
N ALA A 387 -8.74 -9.80 38.03
CA ALA A 387 -9.32 -9.32 36.78
C ALA A 387 -10.47 -8.33 37.03
N ARG A 388 -10.55 -7.28 36.21
CA ARG A 388 -11.57 -6.21 36.27
C ARG A 388 -12.10 -5.88 34.88
N GLY A 389 -13.35 -5.44 34.78
CA GLY A 389 -13.86 -4.79 33.56
C GLY A 389 -14.64 -5.68 32.58
N ASP A 390 -14.57 -7.01 32.67
CA ASP A 390 -15.48 -7.87 31.91
C ASP A 390 -16.85 -7.94 32.61
N ARG A 391 -17.89 -7.39 31.98
CA ARG A 391 -19.18 -7.13 32.64
C ARG A 391 -20.18 -8.28 32.58
N ASN A 392 -19.95 -9.33 31.77
CA ASN A 392 -20.81 -10.52 31.74
C ASN A 392 -20.18 -11.67 30.93
N PRO A 393 -19.08 -12.28 31.41
CA PRO A 393 -18.50 -13.45 30.77
C PRO A 393 -19.48 -14.64 30.83
N ASP A 394 -19.52 -15.45 29.77
CA ASP A 394 -20.24 -16.73 29.77
C ASP A 394 -19.57 -17.75 30.72
N ALA A 395 -20.06 -19.00 30.75
CA ALA A 395 -19.51 -20.01 31.65
C ALA A 395 -18.03 -20.32 31.38
N ALA A 396 -17.63 -20.33 30.11
CA ALA A 396 -16.26 -20.60 29.71
C ALA A 396 -15.33 -19.42 30.05
N GLY A 397 -15.79 -18.19 29.84
CA GLY A 397 -15.08 -16.98 30.23
C GLY A 397 -14.92 -16.84 31.75
N ARG A 398 -15.94 -17.22 32.54
CA ARG A 398 -15.81 -17.25 34.01
C ARG A 398 -14.75 -18.22 34.51
N ALA A 399 -14.61 -19.39 33.86
CA ALA A 399 -13.56 -20.34 34.21
C ALA A 399 -12.16 -19.78 33.92
N VAL A 400 -12.00 -19.03 32.82
CA VAL A 400 -10.74 -18.34 32.49
C VAL A 400 -10.41 -17.25 33.52
N LEU A 401 -11.38 -16.43 33.91
CA LEU A 401 -11.18 -15.39 34.94
C LEU A 401 -10.85 -15.98 36.31
N ALA A 402 -11.52 -17.06 36.71
CA ALA A 402 -11.22 -17.75 37.96
C ALA A 402 -9.78 -18.30 37.96
N ALA A 403 -9.36 -18.95 36.88
CA ALA A 403 -7.99 -19.45 36.73
C ALA A 403 -6.95 -18.31 36.73
N TRP A 404 -7.29 -17.15 36.14
CA TRP A 404 -6.46 -15.96 36.23
C TRP A 404 -6.32 -15.48 37.68
N ASP A 405 -7.44 -15.31 38.40
CA ASP A 405 -7.44 -14.82 39.77
C ASP A 405 -6.77 -15.78 40.76
N GLU A 406 -6.92 -17.09 40.57
CA GLU A 406 -6.20 -18.12 41.34
C GLU A 406 -4.68 -18.05 41.14
N SER A 407 -4.21 -17.55 40.00
CA SER A 407 -2.77 -17.35 39.78
C SER A 407 -2.19 -16.13 40.51
N ALA A 408 -3.03 -15.32 41.18
CA ALA A 408 -2.59 -14.17 41.98
C ALA A 408 -1.97 -14.53 43.33
N SER A 409 -2.28 -15.73 43.85
CA SER A 409 -1.96 -16.15 45.22
C SER A 409 -0.58 -16.74 45.43
#